data_AF-A0AA91Z6F8-F1
#
_entry.id   AF-A0AA91Z6F8-F1
#
_cell.length_a   1.000
_cell.length_b   1.000
_cell.length_c   1.000
_cell.angle_alpha   90.00
_cell.angle_beta   90.00
_cell.angle_gamma   90.00
#
_symmetry.space_group_name_H-M   'P 1'
#
loop_
_entity.id
_entity.type
_entity.pdbx_description
1 polymer ?
#
loop_
_entity_poly.entity_id
_entity_poly.type
_entity_poly.pdbx_seq_one_letter_code
_entity_poly.pdbx_strand_id
1 'polypeptide(L)'
;MPAAICLKTLLLGLLILLLNGCLGGGGGGSDDNASTPPAPPPANEPANLTFMSAAGIGVSDLDAAVTLYTQGMGMRELERLTRDNRTEVILESADARGSKVILMDFTDGIGRNFQQNPGKLVFYAKDPNQFASDFSAAGGRITVPPAAQPSVGNVVVGFGRDLDNNLIEIVGEPTATESFFGAFGIGVSNVDAARDFYVEVLGFEESQFLQIPGQYDEYILTSPVPGSSAVVLMNWTNGSVRNYTDNPVKLQLDVAYPERLTESVRDSGGDVSRDPAASEEADLEGALLGYASDADGTLLEIRQGIRGYLGAAGIGVEDLEAAVSFYRAGLGMQEVTRRSRADREEVVMRSADERGSDVVLMAFTDGVSRNYQQNPGKLVFYVKDPDQYALDIIAAGGRVTVPPAFQAGLGVTVGFGRDLDNNLIEFVGSADALQSYFGAFGIGVSDLQAARDFYVEDLGFRELVYLPIPFQYNEYILQGQGGSALVLMNWTHGATRNYTDNPVKLEVRSMSPEGIAQAISDAGERVTEMPAAATDSDREGETVGYAKDADGTLIEILRAPWQKK
;
A
#
# COMPACT_ATOMS: atom_id res chain seq x y z
N MET A 1 -5.52 -8.49 -7.26
CA MET A 1 -5.38 -8.52 -5.78
C MET A 1 -6.08 -9.75 -5.20
N PRO A 2 -5.32 -10.73 -4.69
CA PRO A 2 -5.75 -11.55 -3.58
C PRO A 2 -4.75 -11.34 -2.44
N ALA A 3 -4.78 -10.17 -1.81
CA ALA A 3 -4.03 -9.90 -0.57
C ALA A 3 -4.95 -9.51 0.60
N ALA A 4 -6.27 -9.62 0.42
CA ALA A 4 -7.27 -9.23 1.43
C ALA A 4 -8.16 -10.38 1.93
N ILE A 5 -7.90 -11.65 1.57
CA ILE A 5 -8.76 -12.79 1.95
C ILE A 5 -8.03 -13.90 2.75
N CYS A 6 -6.75 -13.72 3.10
CA CYS A 6 -6.05 -14.66 3.99
C CYS A 6 -5.65 -14.08 5.35
N LEU A 7 -6.39 -13.09 5.87
CA LEU A 7 -6.47 -12.93 7.32
C LEU A 7 -7.51 -13.92 7.87
N LYS A 8 -7.25 -15.22 7.68
CA LYS A 8 -8.00 -16.27 8.35
C LYS A 8 -7.59 -16.25 9.82
N THR A 9 -8.45 -15.65 10.63
CA THR A 9 -8.65 -15.86 12.08
C THR A 9 -7.56 -16.73 12.72
N LEU A 10 -6.50 -16.11 13.23
CA LEU A 10 -5.37 -16.82 13.81
C LEU A 10 -5.57 -16.90 15.33
N LEU A 11 -6.22 -17.95 15.84
CA LEU A 11 -6.35 -18.16 17.28
C LEU A 11 -5.03 -18.76 17.82
N LEU A 12 -4.02 -17.95 18.07
CA LEU A 12 -2.76 -18.44 18.63
C LEU A 12 -3.02 -18.94 20.06
N GLY A 13 -2.84 -20.25 20.30
CA GLY A 13 -3.17 -20.88 21.57
C GLY A 13 -2.45 -22.22 21.74
N LEU A 14 -1.48 -22.22 22.65
CA LEU A 14 -0.75 -23.30 23.32
C LEU A 14 0.23 -24.19 22.52
N LEU A 15 1.53 -24.00 22.82
CA LEU A 15 2.38 -25.10 23.29
C LEU A 15 3.18 -24.64 24.52
N ILE A 16 2.92 -25.28 25.66
CA ILE A 16 3.67 -25.16 26.92
C ILE A 16 4.93 -26.02 26.79
N LEU A 17 6.12 -25.44 27.02
CA LEU A 17 7.17 -26.02 27.87
C LEU A 17 8.39 -25.10 28.03
N LEU A 18 8.76 -24.92 29.31
CA LEU A 18 10.05 -24.48 29.87
C LEU A 18 10.39 -22.98 29.81
N LEU A 19 10.02 -22.28 30.88
CA LEU A 19 10.93 -21.45 31.70
C LEU A 19 10.20 -21.09 33.01
N ASN A 20 10.58 -21.75 34.11
CA ASN A 20 10.09 -21.45 35.46
C ASN A 20 11.28 -21.04 36.34
N GLY A 21 11.18 -19.88 36.97
CA GLY A 21 12.12 -19.34 37.95
C GLY A 21 11.36 -18.54 39.02
N CYS A 22 11.05 -19.25 40.10
CA CYS A 22 10.49 -18.91 41.41
C CYS A 22 10.29 -17.45 41.90
N LEU A 23 9.09 -17.28 42.51
CA LEU A 23 8.71 -16.58 43.77
C LEU A 23 8.24 -15.10 43.75
N GLY A 24 7.05 -14.90 44.35
CA GLY A 24 6.71 -13.72 45.16
C GLY A 24 5.39 -13.03 44.81
N GLY A 25 4.36 -13.19 45.64
CA GLY A 25 3.00 -12.67 45.39
C GLY A 25 2.74 -11.23 45.80
N GLY A 26 1.52 -10.75 45.51
CA GLY A 26 0.86 -9.68 46.25
C GLY A 26 0.01 -8.71 45.43
N GLY A 27 -1.32 -8.81 45.58
CA GLY A 27 -2.21 -7.65 45.81
C GLY A 27 -2.59 -6.77 44.61
N GLY A 28 -3.80 -6.99 44.09
CA GLY A 28 -4.45 -6.06 43.16
C GLY A 28 -4.99 -4.80 43.83
N GLY A 29 -4.99 -3.71 43.07
CA GLY A 29 -5.72 -2.48 43.31
C GLY A 29 -6.07 -1.88 41.96
N SER A 30 -7.36 -1.92 41.61
CA SER A 30 -7.94 -1.28 40.43
C SER A 30 -8.25 0.18 40.77
N ASP A 31 -7.57 1.11 40.12
CA ASP A 31 -7.98 2.53 40.11
C ASP A 31 -8.56 2.85 38.73
N ASP A 32 -9.89 3.03 38.72
CA ASP A 32 -10.69 3.52 37.61
C ASP A 32 -10.32 4.99 37.32
N ASN A 33 -9.66 5.24 36.20
CA ASN A 33 -9.61 6.57 35.60
C ASN A 33 -10.08 6.47 34.15
N ALA A 34 -11.40 6.51 33.97
CA ALA A 34 -12.04 6.62 32.67
C ALA A 34 -11.85 8.04 32.14
N SER A 35 -10.89 8.22 31.23
CA SER A 35 -10.80 9.38 30.34
C SER A 35 -12.00 9.36 29.39
N THR A 36 -12.61 10.52 29.21
CA THR A 36 -13.79 10.69 28.34
C THR A 36 -13.36 10.56 26.87
N PRO A 37 -14.08 9.82 26.01
CA PRO A 37 -13.72 9.69 24.60
C PRO A 37 -13.66 11.06 23.91
N PRO A 38 -12.72 11.28 22.97
CA PRO A 38 -12.64 12.52 22.20
C PRO A 38 -13.94 12.76 21.43
N ALA A 39 -14.28 14.04 21.23
CA ALA A 39 -15.47 14.42 20.48
C ALA A 39 -15.35 13.91 19.03
N PRO A 40 -16.41 13.32 18.44
CA PRO A 40 -16.36 12.88 17.06
C PRO A 40 -16.10 14.06 16.11
N PRO A 41 -15.36 13.85 15.02
CA PRO A 41 -15.09 14.90 14.04
C PRO A 41 -16.40 15.49 13.48
N PRO A 42 -16.37 16.74 12.97
CA PRO A 42 -17.53 17.35 12.35
C PRO A 42 -18.10 16.42 11.26
N ALA A 43 -19.43 16.32 11.18
CA ALA A 43 -20.14 15.34 10.35
C ALA A 43 -19.84 15.37 8.83
N ASN A 44 -19.02 16.33 8.37
CA ASN A 44 -18.66 16.53 6.96
C ASN A 44 -17.14 16.52 6.70
N GLU A 45 -16.29 16.24 7.69
CA GLU A 45 -14.84 16.14 7.43
C GLU A 45 -14.44 14.70 7.05
N PRO A 46 -13.64 14.51 5.98
CA PRO A 46 -13.14 13.20 5.62
C PRO A 46 -12.23 12.67 6.73
N ALA A 47 -12.36 11.37 7.05
CA ALA A 47 -11.54 10.73 8.07
C ALA A 47 -10.04 10.86 7.76
N ASN A 48 -9.21 10.81 8.80
CA ASN A 48 -7.77 10.84 8.60
C ASN A 48 -7.25 9.41 8.38
N LEU A 49 -6.91 9.07 7.14
CA LEU A 49 -6.41 7.73 6.82
C LEU A 49 -4.95 7.62 7.25
N THR A 50 -4.62 6.52 7.94
CA THR A 50 -3.28 6.26 8.49
C THR A 50 -2.69 5.00 7.86
N PHE A 51 -1.40 5.04 7.53
CA PHE A 51 -0.62 3.91 7.03
C PHE A 51 0.69 3.81 7.82
N MET A 52 1.00 2.64 8.40
CA MET A 52 2.31 2.44 9.00
C MET A 52 3.34 2.15 7.91
N SER A 53 4.18 3.13 7.56
CA SER A 53 5.16 2.98 6.49
C SER A 53 6.45 2.31 6.92
N ALA A 54 6.81 2.43 8.19
CA ALA A 54 7.94 1.74 8.76
C ALA A 54 7.81 1.52 10.26
N ALA A 55 8.51 0.53 10.79
CA ALA A 55 8.71 0.32 12.21
C ALA A 55 10.21 0.36 12.54
N GLY A 56 10.58 1.13 13.55
CA GLY A 56 11.95 1.31 13.98
C GLY A 56 12.27 0.62 15.29
N ILE A 57 13.47 0.05 15.39
CA ILE A 57 14.06 -0.49 16.61
C ILE A 57 15.47 0.05 16.84
N GLY A 58 15.79 0.34 18.09
CA GLY A 58 17.15 0.66 18.51
C GLY A 58 18.04 -0.58 18.52
N VAL A 59 19.27 -0.43 18.05
CA VAL A 59 20.27 -1.49 17.97
C VAL A 59 21.57 -1.07 18.66
N SER A 60 22.30 -2.04 19.20
CA SER A 60 23.59 -1.76 19.87
C SER A 60 24.79 -1.72 18.91
N ASP A 61 24.66 -2.36 17.75
CA ASP A 61 25.66 -2.37 16.67
C ASP A 61 24.94 -2.35 15.33
N LEU A 62 24.95 -1.19 14.67
CA LEU A 62 24.20 -0.97 13.44
C LEU A 62 24.64 -1.90 12.30
N ASP A 63 25.94 -2.02 12.08
CA ASP A 63 26.48 -2.77 10.94
C ASP A 63 26.26 -4.28 11.13
N ALA A 64 26.38 -4.77 12.37
CA ALA A 64 26.05 -6.15 12.70
C ALA A 64 24.54 -6.44 12.53
N ALA A 65 23.67 -5.52 12.96
CA ALA A 65 22.23 -5.65 12.78
C ALA A 65 21.86 -5.60 11.28
N VAL A 66 22.42 -4.68 10.50
CA VAL A 66 22.23 -4.64 9.04
C VAL A 66 22.67 -5.95 8.39
N THR A 67 23.81 -6.51 8.80
CA THR A 67 24.29 -7.82 8.31
C THR A 67 23.28 -8.93 8.60
N LEU A 68 22.75 -9.00 9.83
CA LEU A 68 21.75 -10.01 10.20
C LEU A 68 20.46 -9.86 9.38
N TYR A 69 19.92 -8.66 9.27
CA TYR A 69 18.63 -8.44 8.59
C TYR A 69 18.77 -8.60 7.06
N THR A 70 19.90 -8.22 6.47
CA THR A 70 20.13 -8.39 5.03
C THR A 70 20.50 -9.83 4.65
N GLN A 71 21.52 -10.41 5.30
CA GLN A 71 22.02 -11.74 4.94
C GLN A 71 21.21 -12.88 5.57
N GLY A 72 20.69 -12.68 6.79
CA GLY A 72 19.94 -13.70 7.52
C GLY A 72 18.43 -13.68 7.27
N MET A 73 17.86 -12.54 6.86
CA MET A 73 16.42 -12.39 6.67
C MET A 73 16.04 -11.99 5.23
N GLY A 74 17.05 -11.78 4.37
CA GLY A 74 16.88 -11.45 2.95
C GLY A 74 16.44 -10.01 2.69
N MET A 75 16.48 -9.13 3.70
CA MET A 75 16.08 -7.74 3.52
C MET A 75 17.07 -6.98 2.64
N ARG A 76 16.59 -5.91 1.99
CA ARG A 76 17.39 -5.02 1.17
C ARG A 76 17.54 -3.68 1.85
N GLU A 77 18.78 -3.23 2.00
CA GLU A 77 19.06 -1.86 2.41
C GLU A 77 18.63 -0.89 1.31
N LEU A 78 17.77 0.06 1.66
CA LEU A 78 17.33 1.12 0.78
C LEU A 78 18.18 2.37 0.97
N GLU A 79 18.39 2.73 2.24
CA GLU A 79 18.96 4.03 2.57
C GLU A 79 19.56 4.03 3.97
N ARG A 80 20.58 4.87 4.16
CA ARG A 80 21.22 5.15 5.44
C ARG A 80 21.18 6.65 5.70
N LEU A 81 20.55 7.03 6.80
CA LEU A 81 20.18 8.39 7.13
C LEU A 81 20.88 8.83 8.40
N THR A 82 21.39 10.06 8.40
CA THR A 82 21.98 10.67 9.60
C THR A 82 21.00 11.68 10.16
N ARG A 83 20.53 11.42 11.37
CA ARG A 83 19.71 12.34 12.17
C ARG A 83 20.58 12.99 13.24
N ASP A 84 20.07 14.04 13.88
CA ASP A 84 20.80 14.75 14.95
C ASP A 84 21.22 13.84 16.12
N ASN A 85 20.38 12.84 16.44
CA ASN A 85 20.57 11.98 17.62
C ASN A 85 20.78 10.50 17.29
N ARG A 86 20.76 10.11 16.01
CA ARG A 86 20.90 8.71 15.61
C ARG A 86 21.27 8.57 14.14
N THR A 87 21.84 7.42 13.78
CA THR A 87 21.87 6.93 12.41
C THR A 87 20.72 5.95 12.21
N GLU A 88 20.01 6.05 11.10
CA GLU A 88 18.96 5.11 10.71
C GLU A 88 19.37 4.34 9.45
N VAL A 89 19.09 3.04 9.40
CA VAL A 89 19.15 2.24 8.17
C VAL A 89 17.76 1.72 7.85
N ILE A 90 17.25 2.07 6.67
CA ILE A 90 15.92 1.67 6.19
C ILE A 90 16.06 0.41 5.35
N LEU A 91 15.32 -0.62 5.74
CA LEU A 91 15.32 -1.93 5.11
C LEU A 91 13.94 -2.25 4.52
N GLU A 92 13.93 -2.78 3.31
CA GLU A 92 12.75 -3.37 2.67
C GLU A 92 12.81 -4.89 2.76
N SER A 93 11.66 -5.54 2.91
CA SER A 93 11.60 -6.99 2.89
C SER A 93 11.90 -7.57 1.50
N ALA A 94 12.29 -8.86 1.44
CA ALA A 94 12.65 -9.53 0.19
C ALA A 94 11.50 -9.51 -0.84
N ASP A 95 10.25 -9.60 -0.38
CA ASP A 95 9.04 -9.54 -1.22
C ASP A 95 8.55 -8.12 -1.53
N ALA A 96 9.19 -7.07 -1.00
CA ALA A 96 8.72 -5.69 -1.08
C ALA A 96 7.23 -5.55 -0.66
N ARG A 97 6.86 -6.29 0.39
CA ARG A 97 5.52 -6.32 1.01
C ARG A 97 5.61 -5.85 2.45
N GLY A 98 4.50 -5.26 2.92
CA GLY A 98 4.41 -4.71 4.26
C GLY A 98 5.14 -3.38 4.40
N SER A 99 5.30 -2.96 5.65
CA SER A 99 6.06 -1.79 6.06
C SER A 99 7.57 -2.07 5.96
N LYS A 100 8.36 -1.00 6.01
CA LYS A 100 9.83 -1.07 6.11
C LYS A 100 10.26 -1.32 7.55
N VAL A 101 11.50 -1.79 7.75
CA VAL A 101 12.15 -1.85 9.06
C VAL A 101 13.21 -0.76 9.13
N ILE A 102 13.30 -0.06 10.26
CA ILE A 102 14.34 0.95 10.52
C ILE A 102 15.22 0.46 11.66
N LEU A 103 16.51 0.29 11.40
CA LEU A 103 17.51 0.03 12.44
C LEU A 103 18.09 1.37 12.91
N MET A 104 18.02 1.65 14.22
CA MET A 104 18.40 2.95 14.78
C MET A 104 19.58 2.81 15.74
N ASP A 105 20.70 3.44 15.40
CA ASP A 105 21.88 3.56 16.27
C ASP A 105 21.95 4.97 16.85
N PHE A 106 21.69 5.10 18.15
CA PHE A 106 21.59 6.39 18.82
C PHE A 106 22.98 6.96 19.16
N THR A 107 23.24 8.18 18.70
CA THR A 107 24.54 8.85 18.78
C THR A 107 24.58 9.98 19.83
N ASP A 108 23.47 10.22 20.53
CA ASP A 108 23.31 11.30 21.51
C ASP A 108 23.95 11.03 22.89
N GLY A 109 24.55 9.85 23.09
CA GLY A 109 25.18 9.47 24.35
C GLY A 109 24.19 9.16 25.49
N ILE A 110 22.88 9.12 25.20
CA ILE A 110 21.87 8.66 26.16
C ILE A 110 21.86 7.13 26.14
N GLY A 111 22.28 6.53 27.27
CA GLY A 111 22.31 5.09 27.43
C GLY A 111 20.91 4.48 27.38
N ARG A 112 20.58 3.80 26.28
CA ARG A 112 19.32 3.07 26.08
C ARG A 112 19.53 1.58 26.26
N ASN A 113 18.50 0.87 26.71
CA ASN A 113 18.55 -0.57 26.86
C ASN A 113 17.84 -1.27 25.69
N PHE A 114 18.62 -1.69 24.70
CA PHE A 114 18.12 -2.37 23.50
C PHE A 114 17.65 -3.81 23.78
N GLN A 115 18.09 -4.42 24.88
CA GLN A 115 17.89 -5.84 25.19
C GLN A 115 16.52 -6.17 25.81
N GLN A 116 15.72 -5.16 26.13
CA GLN A 116 14.51 -5.27 26.93
C GLN A 116 13.22 -4.90 26.20
N ASN A 117 13.26 -4.73 24.87
CA ASN A 117 12.06 -4.48 24.09
C ASN A 117 11.02 -5.60 24.32
N PRO A 118 9.85 -5.30 24.92
CA PRO A 118 8.82 -6.29 25.20
C PRO A 118 8.00 -6.68 23.95
N GLY A 119 8.29 -6.09 22.79
CA GLY A 119 7.63 -6.34 21.52
C GLY A 119 8.19 -7.51 20.68
N LYS A 120 7.80 -7.53 19.40
CA LYS A 120 8.22 -8.56 18.42
C LYS A 120 8.26 -8.02 17.00
N LEU A 121 9.02 -8.67 16.12
CA LEU A 121 8.95 -8.48 14.67
C LEU A 121 8.46 -9.78 14.04
N VAL A 122 7.42 -9.71 13.22
CA VAL A 122 6.82 -10.89 12.58
C VAL A 122 7.19 -10.91 11.10
N PHE A 123 7.82 -11.99 10.66
CA PHE A 123 8.18 -12.23 9.28
C PHE A 123 7.44 -13.44 8.73
N TYR A 124 6.71 -13.23 7.64
CA TYR A 124 6.12 -14.30 6.87
C TYR A 124 7.12 -14.76 5.82
N ALA A 125 7.34 -16.06 5.70
CA ALA A 125 8.35 -16.64 4.81
C ALA A 125 7.76 -17.82 4.04
N LYS A 126 8.09 -17.90 2.75
CA LYS A 126 7.72 -19.02 1.88
C LYS A 126 8.28 -20.34 2.39
N ASP A 127 9.56 -20.35 2.76
CA ASP A 127 10.22 -21.46 3.44
C ASP A 127 10.71 -21.00 4.83
N PRO A 128 9.90 -21.21 5.88
CA PRO A 128 10.26 -20.77 7.22
C PRO A 128 11.46 -21.53 7.80
N ASN A 129 11.75 -22.76 7.34
CA ASN A 129 12.91 -23.52 7.82
C ASN A 129 14.20 -22.98 7.22
N GLN A 130 14.20 -22.68 5.92
CA GLN A 130 15.33 -22.04 5.26
C GLN A 130 15.59 -20.66 5.86
N PHE A 131 14.53 -19.86 6.04
CA PHE A 131 14.62 -18.56 6.72
C PHE A 131 15.25 -18.66 8.11
N ALA A 132 14.82 -19.62 8.94
CA ALA A 132 15.40 -19.83 10.27
C ALA A 132 16.87 -20.27 10.25
N SER A 133 17.26 -21.06 9.23
CA SER A 133 18.65 -21.47 9.01
C SER A 133 19.53 -20.28 8.66
N ASP A 134 19.11 -19.46 7.71
CA ASP A 134 19.86 -18.28 7.26
C ASP A 134 19.97 -17.24 8.37
N PHE A 135 18.87 -17.00 9.10
CA PHE A 135 18.85 -16.16 10.29
C PHE A 135 19.88 -16.62 11.34
N SER A 136 19.96 -17.93 11.59
CA SER A 136 20.95 -18.49 12.53
C SER A 136 22.39 -18.34 12.02
N ALA A 137 22.61 -18.58 10.72
CA ALA A 137 23.93 -18.48 10.10
C ALA A 137 24.48 -17.04 10.14
N ALA A 138 23.60 -16.04 10.06
CA ALA A 138 23.96 -14.63 10.15
C ALA A 138 24.07 -14.09 11.60
N GLY A 139 23.92 -14.96 12.62
CA GLY A 139 24.15 -14.61 14.03
C GLY A 139 22.89 -14.50 14.89
N GLY A 140 21.70 -14.63 14.30
CA GLY A 140 20.45 -14.75 15.05
C GLY A 140 20.37 -16.05 15.86
N ARG A 141 19.51 -16.08 16.88
CA ARG A 141 19.31 -17.26 17.73
C ARG A 141 17.90 -17.79 17.61
N ILE A 142 17.71 -18.97 17.03
CA ILE A 142 16.42 -19.67 17.06
C ILE A 142 16.15 -20.21 18.47
N THR A 143 15.05 -19.76 19.06
CA THR A 143 14.58 -20.20 20.38
C THR A 143 13.53 -21.30 20.29
N VAL A 144 12.73 -21.29 19.21
CA VAL A 144 11.77 -22.33 18.88
C VAL A 144 11.86 -22.59 17.37
N PRO A 145 12.30 -23.77 16.92
CA PRO A 145 12.36 -24.08 15.49
C PRO A 145 10.97 -23.99 14.83
N PRO A 146 10.88 -23.57 13.55
CA PRO A 146 9.63 -23.56 12.81
C PRO A 146 8.98 -24.95 12.81
N ALA A 147 7.74 -25.02 13.26
CA ALA A 147 6.94 -26.24 13.28
C ALA A 147 5.48 -25.94 13.00
N ALA A 148 4.80 -26.88 12.34
CA ALA A 148 3.36 -26.80 12.14
C ALA A 148 2.63 -26.76 13.49
N GLN A 149 1.66 -25.86 13.61
CA GLN A 149 0.86 -25.63 14.80
C GLN A 149 -0.57 -26.15 14.55
N PRO A 150 -0.92 -27.37 15.01
CA PRO A 150 -2.23 -27.96 14.72
C PRO A 150 -3.42 -27.14 15.24
N SER A 151 -3.22 -26.40 16.33
CA SER A 151 -4.25 -25.54 16.93
C SER A 151 -4.67 -24.37 16.04
N VAL A 152 -3.85 -24.01 15.05
CA VAL A 152 -4.12 -22.93 14.08
C VAL A 152 -4.11 -23.44 12.64
N GLY A 153 -4.60 -24.66 12.41
CA GLY A 153 -4.74 -25.19 11.06
C GLY A 153 -3.41 -25.57 10.40
N ASN A 154 -2.41 -25.97 11.20
CA ASN A 154 -1.07 -26.36 10.76
C ASN A 154 -0.23 -25.24 10.15
N VAL A 155 -0.52 -23.97 10.46
CA VAL A 155 0.40 -22.86 10.16
C VAL A 155 1.75 -23.17 10.79
N VAL A 156 2.83 -23.01 10.03
CA VAL A 156 4.20 -23.21 10.53
C VAL A 156 4.63 -21.96 11.27
N VAL A 157 5.00 -22.09 12.54
CA VAL A 157 5.45 -20.97 13.38
C VAL A 157 6.76 -21.35 14.06
N GLY A 158 7.71 -20.41 14.09
CA GLY A 158 8.96 -20.50 14.83
C GLY A 158 9.28 -19.16 15.51
N PHE A 159 10.24 -19.18 16.44
CA PHE A 159 10.68 -17.98 17.16
C PHE A 159 12.20 -17.92 17.24
N GLY A 160 12.73 -16.72 17.10
CA GLY A 160 14.14 -16.40 17.29
C GLY A 160 14.37 -15.10 18.06
N ARG A 161 15.64 -14.77 18.24
CA ARG A 161 16.13 -13.54 18.86
C ARG A 161 17.22 -12.95 17.99
N ASP A 162 17.12 -11.66 17.69
CA ASP A 162 18.20 -10.94 17.00
C ASP A 162 19.36 -10.61 17.97
N LEU A 163 20.34 -9.84 17.50
CA LEU A 163 21.53 -9.47 18.27
C LEU A 163 21.19 -8.60 19.49
N ASP A 164 20.09 -7.86 19.41
CA ASP A 164 19.56 -7.00 20.47
C ASP A 164 18.43 -7.67 21.27
N ASN A 165 18.29 -8.99 21.13
CA ASN A 165 17.31 -9.81 21.85
C ASN A 165 15.83 -9.43 21.58
N ASN A 166 15.54 -8.70 20.50
CA ASN A 166 14.18 -8.54 19.99
C ASN A 166 13.60 -9.90 19.60
N LEU A 167 12.32 -10.14 19.87
CA LEU A 167 11.64 -11.37 19.47
C LEU A 167 11.39 -11.35 17.96
N ILE A 168 11.84 -12.37 17.25
CA ILE A 168 11.54 -12.59 15.84
C ILE A 168 10.55 -13.75 15.74
N GLU A 169 9.34 -13.49 15.25
CA GLU A 169 8.35 -14.51 14.94
C GLU A 169 8.42 -14.85 13.44
N ILE A 170 8.54 -16.14 13.13
CA ILE A 170 8.69 -16.66 11.77
C ILE A 170 7.43 -17.45 11.44
N VAL A 171 6.70 -17.03 10.41
CA VAL A 171 5.41 -17.62 10.01
C VAL A 171 5.51 -18.15 8.58
N GLY A 172 5.08 -19.38 8.34
CA GLY A 172 5.02 -19.95 6.99
C GLY A 172 3.90 -19.33 6.15
N GLU A 173 4.23 -18.79 4.98
CA GLU A 173 3.28 -18.22 4.01
C GLU A 173 3.54 -18.79 2.61
N PRO A 174 2.81 -19.84 2.19
CA PRO A 174 3.04 -20.51 0.92
C PRO A 174 2.87 -19.62 -0.32
N THR A 175 2.15 -18.50 -0.19
CA THR A 175 1.93 -17.54 -1.28
C THR A 175 2.99 -16.43 -1.35
N ALA A 176 3.92 -16.37 -0.39
CA ALA A 176 5.06 -15.47 -0.46
C ALA A 176 6.00 -15.88 -1.61
N THR A 177 6.71 -14.90 -2.18
CA THR A 177 7.78 -15.20 -3.14
C THR A 177 9.08 -15.58 -2.42
N GLU A 178 9.35 -14.91 -1.31
CA GLU A 178 10.47 -15.05 -0.37
C GLU A 178 9.96 -14.74 1.07
N SER A 179 10.34 -13.61 1.67
CA SER A 179 9.91 -13.19 3.01
C SER A 179 9.38 -11.75 3.04
N PHE A 180 8.43 -11.47 3.93
CA PHE A 180 7.95 -10.11 4.19
C PHE A 180 7.71 -9.79 5.65
N PHE A 181 7.91 -8.52 6.00
CA PHE A 181 7.61 -7.99 7.33
C PHE A 181 6.10 -7.82 7.47
N GLY A 182 5.47 -8.67 8.28
CA GLY A 182 4.01 -8.74 8.37
C GLY A 182 3.42 -7.98 9.54
N ALA A 183 4.15 -7.86 10.65
CA ALA A 183 3.68 -7.14 11.82
C ALA A 183 4.82 -6.65 12.71
N PHE A 184 4.57 -5.53 13.39
CA PHE A 184 5.42 -4.99 14.43
C PHE A 184 4.68 -4.97 15.76
N GLY A 185 5.20 -5.71 16.73
CA GLY A 185 4.71 -5.71 18.10
C GLY A 185 5.44 -4.71 18.96
N ILE A 186 4.69 -3.90 19.69
CA ILE A 186 5.16 -3.05 20.78
C ILE A 186 4.55 -3.53 22.08
N GLY A 187 5.33 -3.51 23.16
CA GLY A 187 4.75 -3.78 24.47
C GLY A 187 4.15 -2.51 25.05
N VAL A 188 2.96 -2.64 25.64
CA VAL A 188 2.20 -1.54 26.24
C VAL A 188 1.85 -1.86 27.68
N SER A 189 1.83 -0.85 28.55
CA SER A 189 1.53 -1.04 29.98
C SER A 189 0.05 -1.31 30.23
N ASN A 190 -0.83 -0.75 29.40
CA ASN A 190 -2.27 -0.98 29.41
C ASN A 190 -2.78 -1.25 27.99
N VAL A 191 -3.11 -2.51 27.69
CA VAL A 191 -3.43 -2.97 26.34
C VAL A 191 -4.75 -2.41 25.81
N ASP A 192 -5.74 -2.19 26.67
CA ASP A 192 -7.05 -1.64 26.29
C ASP A 192 -6.94 -0.14 26.02
N ALA A 193 -6.28 0.61 26.90
CA ALA A 193 -6.06 2.05 26.70
C ALA A 193 -5.19 2.33 25.46
N ALA A 194 -4.17 1.51 25.22
CA ALA A 194 -3.39 1.58 24.00
C ALA A 194 -4.26 1.25 22.77
N ARG A 195 -5.10 0.21 22.83
CA ARG A 195 -6.03 -0.10 21.72
C ARG A 195 -6.93 1.08 21.40
N ASP A 196 -7.51 1.73 22.41
CA ASP A 196 -8.39 2.88 22.19
C ASP A 196 -7.62 4.06 21.57
N PHE A 197 -6.39 4.34 22.01
CA PHE A 197 -5.56 5.36 21.38
C PHE A 197 -5.26 5.03 19.90
N TYR A 198 -4.78 3.82 19.60
CA TYR A 198 -4.41 3.47 18.23
C TYR A 198 -5.63 3.37 17.30
N VAL A 199 -6.80 2.96 17.79
CA VAL A 199 -8.03 2.84 17.00
C VAL A 199 -8.74 4.18 16.87
N GLU A 200 -9.03 4.86 17.99
CA GLU A 200 -9.89 6.03 18.01
C GLU A 200 -9.14 7.33 17.68
N VAL A 201 -7.85 7.41 18.02
CA VAL A 201 -7.03 8.61 17.76
C VAL A 201 -6.23 8.47 16.48
N LEU A 202 -5.50 7.35 16.32
CA LEU A 202 -4.66 7.14 15.13
C LEU A 202 -5.43 6.56 13.93
N GLY A 203 -6.64 6.05 14.12
CA GLY A 203 -7.48 5.55 13.02
C GLY A 203 -7.06 4.17 12.48
N PHE A 204 -6.33 3.36 13.24
CA PHE A 204 -6.13 1.95 12.90
C PHE A 204 -7.43 1.16 13.09
N GLU A 205 -7.53 0.02 12.41
CA GLU A 205 -8.65 -0.89 12.53
C GLU A 205 -8.27 -2.09 13.40
N GLU A 206 -9.06 -2.36 14.44
CA GLU A 206 -8.91 -3.59 15.21
C GLU A 206 -9.26 -4.79 14.33
N SER A 207 -8.27 -5.63 14.08
CA SER A 207 -8.48 -6.86 13.34
C SER A 207 -8.78 -8.03 14.26
N GLN A 208 -8.10 -8.11 15.41
CA GLN A 208 -8.19 -9.27 16.28
C GLN A 208 -7.70 -8.96 17.68
N PHE A 209 -8.32 -9.58 18.68
CA PHE A 209 -7.79 -9.72 20.03
C PHE A 209 -7.41 -11.18 20.31
N LEU A 210 -6.28 -11.38 20.98
CA LEU A 210 -5.78 -12.69 21.37
C LEU A 210 -5.34 -12.70 22.82
N GLN A 211 -5.78 -13.73 23.54
CA GLN A 211 -5.25 -14.05 24.87
C GLN A 211 -4.43 -15.31 24.76
N ILE A 212 -3.14 -15.20 25.09
CA ILE A 212 -2.24 -16.35 25.16
C ILE A 212 -2.13 -16.75 26.63
N PRO A 213 -2.83 -17.82 27.07
CA PRO A 213 -2.95 -18.11 28.49
C PRO A 213 -1.59 -18.27 29.17
N GLY A 214 -1.36 -17.45 30.20
CA GLY A 214 -0.13 -17.45 30.99
C GLY A 214 1.10 -16.87 30.26
N GLN A 215 0.92 -16.13 29.17
CA GLN A 215 2.01 -15.46 28.46
C GLN A 215 1.77 -13.96 28.29
N TYR A 216 0.81 -13.59 27.43
CA TYR A 216 0.49 -12.21 27.09
C TYR A 216 -0.88 -12.11 26.43
N ASP A 217 -1.45 -10.91 26.46
CA ASP A 217 -2.60 -10.51 25.65
C ASP A 217 -2.11 -9.61 24.52
N GLU A 218 -2.72 -9.72 23.34
CA GLU A 218 -2.39 -8.86 22.21
C GLU A 218 -3.59 -8.41 21.37
N TYR A 219 -3.58 -7.14 20.94
CA TYR A 219 -4.42 -6.64 19.85
C TYR A 219 -3.60 -6.58 18.57
N ILE A 220 -4.18 -7.06 17.47
CA ILE A 220 -3.63 -6.92 16.13
C ILE A 220 -4.44 -5.85 15.41
N LEU A 221 -3.77 -4.77 15.02
CA LEU A 221 -4.34 -3.61 14.37
C LEU A 221 -3.80 -3.47 12.94
N THR A 222 -4.66 -3.13 12.00
CA THR A 222 -4.30 -2.93 10.59
C THR A 222 -4.56 -1.51 10.16
N SER A 223 -3.70 -0.97 9.31
CA SER A 223 -3.97 0.31 8.65
C SER A 223 -5.22 0.21 7.77
N PRO A 224 -6.09 1.24 7.74
CA PRO A 224 -7.19 1.30 6.77
C PRO A 224 -6.67 1.35 5.33
N VAL A 225 -5.47 1.92 5.12
CA VAL A 225 -4.78 1.92 3.83
C VAL A 225 -4.14 0.53 3.58
N PRO A 226 -4.44 -0.16 2.46
CA PRO A 226 -3.91 -1.49 2.17
C PRO A 226 -2.39 -1.53 2.02
N GLY A 227 -1.80 -2.69 2.36
CA GLY A 227 -0.40 -3.01 2.09
C GLY A 227 0.59 -2.78 3.24
N SER A 228 0.12 -2.27 4.39
CA SER A 228 0.92 -2.08 5.61
C SER A 228 1.18 -3.40 6.33
N SER A 229 2.25 -3.47 7.13
CA SER A 229 2.33 -4.43 8.23
C SER A 229 1.32 -4.07 9.32
N ALA A 230 0.92 -5.05 10.13
CA ALA A 230 0.07 -4.82 11.30
C ALA A 230 0.86 -4.20 12.46
N VAL A 231 0.19 -3.42 13.30
CA VAL A 231 0.67 -3.03 14.63
C VAL A 231 0.11 -4.03 15.64
N VAL A 232 0.96 -4.59 16.49
CA VAL A 232 0.55 -5.52 17.55
C VAL A 232 0.81 -4.87 18.90
N LEU A 233 -0.26 -4.62 19.66
CA LEU A 233 -0.14 -4.10 21.03
C LEU A 233 -0.07 -5.29 21.98
N MET A 234 1.03 -5.43 22.73
CA MET A 234 1.29 -6.61 23.57
C MET A 234 1.39 -6.26 25.05
N ASN A 235 0.70 -6.99 25.92
CA ASN A 235 0.87 -6.89 27.37
C ASN A 235 1.16 -8.26 27.98
N TRP A 236 2.25 -8.38 28.76
CA TRP A 236 2.72 -9.67 29.28
C TRP A 236 2.02 -10.01 30.59
N THR A 237 1.25 -11.10 30.60
CA THR A 237 0.40 -11.51 31.72
C THR A 237 1.00 -12.64 32.56
N ASN A 238 2.22 -13.07 32.24
CA ASN A 238 2.92 -14.18 32.91
C ASN A 238 3.61 -13.81 34.23
N GLY A 239 3.42 -12.59 34.73
CA GLY A 239 4.06 -12.08 35.94
C GLY A 239 5.53 -11.68 35.77
N SER A 240 6.08 -11.68 34.55
CA SER A 240 7.41 -11.14 34.30
C SER A 240 7.41 -9.61 34.40
N VAL A 241 8.45 -9.04 35.01
CA VAL A 241 8.67 -7.59 35.00
C VAL A 241 9.20 -7.19 33.64
N ARG A 242 8.50 -6.28 32.96
CA ARG A 242 8.85 -5.75 31.63
C ARG A 242 9.02 -4.24 31.70
N ASN A 243 9.92 -3.72 30.87
CA ASN A 243 10.01 -2.29 30.62
C ASN A 243 9.04 -1.92 29.50
N TYR A 244 7.98 -1.21 29.81
CA TYR A 244 7.03 -0.72 28.79
C TYR A 244 7.33 0.72 28.37
N THR A 245 8.01 1.48 29.21
CA THR A 245 8.27 2.90 29.02
C THR A 245 9.57 3.17 28.26
N ASP A 246 9.53 4.14 27.35
CA ASP A 246 10.71 4.70 26.67
C ASP A 246 11.60 3.65 25.98
N ASN A 247 10.96 2.59 25.46
CA ASN A 247 11.66 1.63 24.63
C ASN A 247 12.13 2.34 23.35
N PRO A 248 13.31 1.99 22.81
CA PRO A 248 13.86 2.61 21.60
C PRO A 248 13.12 2.12 20.35
N VAL A 249 11.82 2.36 20.27
CA VAL A 249 10.92 1.94 19.20
C VAL A 249 10.26 3.16 18.57
N LYS A 250 10.01 3.07 17.27
CA LYS A 250 9.38 4.14 16.48
C LYS A 250 8.35 3.55 15.54
N LEU A 251 7.22 4.22 15.36
CA LEU A 251 6.31 3.99 14.25
C LEU A 251 6.37 5.18 13.31
N GLN A 252 6.66 4.92 12.03
CA GLN A 252 6.52 5.92 10.99
C GLN A 252 5.14 5.80 10.36
N LEU A 253 4.36 6.88 10.44
CA LEU A 253 2.97 6.95 10.00
C LEU A 253 2.86 7.93 8.82
N ASP A 254 2.52 7.41 7.65
CA ASP A 254 2.07 8.22 6.53
C ASP A 254 0.57 8.47 6.74
N VAL A 255 0.14 9.72 6.87
CA VAL A 255 -1.25 10.08 7.18
C VAL A 255 -1.83 11.10 6.22
N ALA A 256 -3.15 11.05 6.00
CA ALA A 256 -3.80 11.91 5.01
C ALA A 256 -3.72 13.40 5.37
N TYR A 257 -3.82 13.72 6.66
CA TYR A 257 -3.76 15.08 7.20
C TYR A 257 -2.92 15.11 8.49
N PRO A 258 -1.60 15.33 8.42
CA PRO A 258 -0.71 15.30 9.58
C PRO A 258 -1.13 16.24 10.71
N GLU A 259 -1.52 17.47 10.38
CA GLU A 259 -1.93 18.49 11.37
C GLU A 259 -3.14 18.00 12.18
N ARG A 260 -4.16 17.46 11.49
CA ARG A 260 -5.36 16.89 12.15
C ARG A 260 -5.01 15.72 13.06
N LEU A 261 -4.06 14.87 12.68
CA LEU A 261 -3.64 13.76 13.54
C LEU A 261 -3.00 14.29 14.82
N THR A 262 -2.11 15.27 14.72
CA THR A 262 -1.47 15.85 15.91
C THR A 262 -2.45 16.61 16.80
N GLU A 263 -3.50 17.23 16.24
CA GLU A 263 -4.61 17.79 17.01
C GLU A 263 -5.36 16.68 17.78
N SER A 264 -5.76 15.59 17.10
CA SER A 264 -6.41 14.45 17.75
C SER A 264 -5.57 13.85 18.88
N VAL A 265 -4.24 13.75 18.70
CA VAL A 265 -3.33 13.25 19.75
C VAL A 265 -3.32 14.18 20.97
N ARG A 266 -3.30 15.50 20.78
CA ARG A 266 -3.39 16.45 21.90
C ARG A 266 -4.72 16.35 22.62
N ASP A 267 -5.81 16.26 21.86
CA ASP A 267 -7.16 16.20 22.39
C ASP A 267 -7.40 14.92 23.21
N SER A 268 -6.69 13.83 22.88
CA SER A 268 -6.67 12.60 23.68
C SER A 268 -5.70 12.64 24.88
N GLY A 269 -5.02 13.76 25.10
CA GLY A 269 -4.03 13.93 26.17
C GLY A 269 -2.66 13.31 25.90
N GLY A 270 -2.36 12.96 24.64
CA GLY A 270 -1.04 12.47 24.21
C GLY A 270 -0.02 13.60 24.06
N ASP A 271 1.25 13.23 23.91
CA ASP A 271 2.35 14.18 23.76
C ASP A 271 2.67 14.44 22.29
N VAL A 272 2.76 15.72 21.91
CA VAL A 272 3.20 16.16 20.57
C VAL A 272 4.46 17.00 20.75
N SER A 273 5.61 16.38 20.49
CA SER A 273 6.92 16.99 20.66
C SER A 273 7.30 17.90 19.48
N ARG A 274 6.70 17.72 18.30
CA ARG A 274 6.86 18.59 17.13
C ARG A 274 5.58 18.62 16.30
N ASP A 275 5.03 19.82 16.10
CA ASP A 275 3.96 20.05 15.12
C ASP A 275 4.41 19.71 13.69
N PRO A 276 3.51 19.20 12.83
CA PRO A 276 3.83 18.97 11.43
C PRO A 276 4.26 20.28 10.75
N ALA A 277 5.48 20.28 10.23
CA ALA A 277 6.04 21.40 9.48
C ALA A 277 6.97 20.86 8.39
N ALA A 278 7.25 21.68 7.36
CA ALA A 278 8.25 21.35 6.35
C ALA A 278 9.59 21.02 7.05
N SER A 279 10.17 19.88 6.71
CA SER A 279 11.42 19.44 7.32
C SER A 279 12.63 20.10 6.67
N GLU A 280 13.65 20.35 7.48
CA GLU A 280 14.99 20.77 7.04
C GLU A 280 15.97 19.58 6.97
N GLU A 281 15.49 18.37 7.30
CA GLU A 281 16.28 17.14 7.23
C GLU A 281 16.55 16.81 5.76
N ALA A 282 17.81 16.55 5.40
CA ALA A 282 18.25 16.50 4.00
C ALA A 282 17.51 15.45 3.14
N ASP A 283 17.06 14.35 3.73
CA ASP A 283 16.28 13.29 3.07
C ASP A 283 14.77 13.57 3.03
N LEU A 284 14.31 14.62 3.73
CA LEU A 284 12.91 15.01 3.88
C LEU A 284 12.73 16.50 3.62
N GLU A 285 13.64 17.15 2.89
CA GLU A 285 13.61 18.59 2.70
C GLU A 285 12.27 19.01 2.10
N GLY A 286 11.54 19.88 2.81
CA GLY A 286 10.20 20.33 2.41
C GLY A 286 9.05 19.37 2.77
N ALA A 287 9.32 18.10 3.08
CA ALA A 287 8.29 17.15 3.47
C ALA A 287 7.65 17.54 4.82
N LEU A 288 6.32 17.43 4.91
CA LEU A 288 5.58 17.75 6.13
C LEU A 288 5.81 16.65 7.18
N LEU A 289 6.49 16.99 8.28
CA LEU A 289 6.96 16.08 9.32
C LEU A 289 6.61 16.59 10.72
N GLY A 290 6.03 15.73 11.55
CA GLY A 290 5.76 15.96 12.97
C GLY A 290 6.16 14.76 13.84
N TYR A 291 6.20 14.99 15.15
CA TYR A 291 6.54 13.96 16.15
C TYR A 291 5.55 13.99 17.31
N ALA A 292 5.12 12.80 17.71
CA ALA A 292 4.27 12.58 18.87
C ALA A 292 4.73 11.32 19.64
N SER A 293 4.10 11.02 20.75
CA SER A 293 4.32 9.76 21.49
C SER A 293 3.02 9.24 22.08
N ASP A 294 2.91 7.91 22.17
CA ASP A 294 1.83 7.28 22.93
C ASP A 294 2.11 7.31 24.45
N ALA A 295 1.18 6.78 25.25
CA ALA A 295 1.28 6.80 26.71
C ALA A 295 2.49 6.02 27.28
N ASP A 296 3.05 5.09 26.51
CA ASP A 296 4.22 4.28 26.88
C ASP A 296 5.53 4.86 26.31
N GLY A 297 5.47 5.99 25.61
CA GLY A 297 6.64 6.67 25.04
C GLY A 297 7.11 6.10 23.70
N THR A 298 6.28 5.31 23.00
CA THR A 298 6.56 4.91 21.62
C THR A 298 6.59 6.15 20.74
N LEU A 299 7.70 6.40 20.03
CA LEU A 299 7.83 7.55 19.14
C LEU A 299 6.93 7.36 17.90
N LEU A 300 6.08 8.33 17.64
CA LEU A 300 5.26 8.42 16.42
C LEU A 300 5.86 9.49 15.51
N GLU A 301 6.40 9.08 14.38
CA GLU A 301 6.86 9.98 13.33
C GLU A 301 5.76 10.14 12.29
N ILE A 302 5.18 11.34 12.20
CA ILE A 302 3.98 11.62 11.42
C ILE A 302 4.39 12.35 10.14
N ARG A 303 4.05 11.79 8.99
CA ARG A 303 4.38 12.32 7.65
C ARG A 303 3.13 12.47 6.79
N GLN A 304 3.15 13.39 5.83
CA GLN A 304 2.11 13.44 4.79
C GLN A 304 2.15 12.19 3.91
N GLY A 305 1.07 11.42 3.92
CA GLY A 305 0.87 10.28 3.05
C GLY A 305 0.09 10.66 1.79
N ILE A 306 0.56 10.21 0.63
CA ILE A 306 -0.11 10.44 -0.67
C ILE A 306 -0.52 9.16 -1.39
N ARG A 307 -0.34 7.99 -0.74
CA ARG A 307 -0.55 6.67 -1.35
C ARG A 307 -1.86 6.61 -2.13
N GLY A 308 -1.77 6.13 -3.36
CA GLY A 308 -2.91 6.02 -4.24
C GLY A 308 -2.83 4.84 -5.20
N TYR A 309 -3.83 4.77 -6.06
CA TYR A 309 -3.95 3.76 -7.09
C TYR A 309 -4.79 4.28 -8.27
N LEU A 310 -4.62 3.66 -9.43
CA LEU A 310 -5.47 3.92 -10.59
C LEU A 310 -6.85 3.30 -10.31
N GLY A 311 -7.87 4.11 -10.03
CA GLY A 311 -9.23 3.67 -9.75
C GLY A 311 -10.05 3.43 -11.02
N ALA A 312 -9.81 4.23 -12.05
CA ALA A 312 -10.40 4.07 -13.38
C ALA A 312 -9.49 4.66 -14.46
N ALA A 313 -9.70 4.25 -15.70
CA ALA A 313 -9.04 4.82 -16.87
C ALA A 313 -10.07 5.23 -17.92
N GLY A 314 -9.97 6.46 -18.41
CA GLY A 314 -10.87 7.02 -19.41
C GLY A 314 -10.29 6.99 -20.81
N ILE A 315 -11.15 6.70 -21.78
CA ILE A 315 -10.86 6.81 -23.22
C ILE A 315 -11.98 7.56 -23.95
N GLY A 316 -11.61 8.38 -24.91
CA GLY A 316 -12.55 9.05 -25.82
C GLY A 316 -13.12 8.08 -26.84
N VAL A 317 -14.41 8.22 -27.12
CA VAL A 317 -15.15 7.42 -28.12
C VAL A 317 -15.97 8.33 -29.04
N GLU A 318 -16.12 7.94 -30.30
CA GLU A 318 -16.91 8.70 -31.28
C GLU A 318 -18.42 8.56 -31.05
N ASP A 319 -18.89 7.35 -30.70
CA ASP A 319 -20.28 7.04 -30.39
C ASP A 319 -20.37 6.30 -29.04
N LEU A 320 -20.91 6.99 -28.03
CA LEU A 320 -20.98 6.48 -26.67
C LEU A 320 -21.82 5.21 -26.54
N GLU A 321 -22.97 5.14 -27.21
CA GLU A 321 -23.87 3.99 -27.07
C GLU A 321 -23.36 2.76 -27.84
N ALA A 322 -22.74 3.00 -29.00
CA ALA A 322 -22.06 1.95 -29.74
C ALA A 322 -20.89 1.38 -28.93
N ALA A 323 -20.08 2.25 -28.30
CA ALA A 323 -19.00 1.85 -27.42
C ALA A 323 -19.53 1.06 -26.21
N VAL A 324 -20.54 1.55 -25.49
CA VAL A 324 -21.15 0.82 -24.36
C VAL A 324 -21.62 -0.57 -24.80
N SER A 325 -22.28 -0.67 -25.96
CA SER A 325 -22.73 -1.96 -26.51
C SER A 325 -21.56 -2.90 -26.80
N PHE A 326 -20.47 -2.39 -27.37
CA PHE A 326 -19.24 -3.16 -27.61
C PHE A 326 -18.59 -3.63 -26.30
N TYR A 327 -18.38 -2.75 -25.33
CA TYR A 327 -17.72 -3.10 -24.06
C TYR A 327 -18.54 -4.11 -23.25
N ARG A 328 -19.87 -4.08 -23.34
CA ARG A 328 -20.74 -5.10 -22.74
C ARG A 328 -20.66 -6.45 -23.46
N ALA A 329 -20.81 -6.45 -24.78
CA ALA A 329 -20.92 -7.69 -25.55
C ALA A 329 -19.56 -8.35 -25.82
N GLY A 330 -18.53 -7.56 -26.11
CA GLY A 330 -17.21 -8.05 -26.51
C GLY A 330 -16.24 -8.24 -25.35
N LEU A 331 -16.38 -7.47 -24.27
CA LEU A 331 -15.47 -7.51 -23.12
C LEU A 331 -16.15 -7.99 -21.82
N GLY A 332 -17.47 -8.23 -21.87
CA GLY A 332 -18.26 -8.70 -20.72
C GLY A 332 -18.48 -7.65 -19.64
N MET A 333 -18.19 -6.38 -19.90
CA MET A 333 -18.24 -5.32 -18.89
C MET A 333 -19.68 -4.93 -18.53
N GLN A 334 -19.84 -4.33 -17.36
CA GLN A 334 -21.12 -3.89 -16.82
C GLN A 334 -21.14 -2.36 -16.67
N GLU A 335 -22.21 -1.72 -17.12
CA GLU A 335 -22.43 -0.29 -16.88
C GLU A 335 -22.73 -0.07 -15.38
N VAL A 336 -21.94 0.79 -14.74
CA VAL A 336 -22.07 1.13 -13.31
C VAL A 336 -22.88 2.42 -13.14
N THR A 337 -22.48 3.45 -13.87
CA THR A 337 -23.11 4.77 -13.79
C THR A 337 -22.83 5.58 -15.06
N ARG A 338 -23.67 6.58 -15.28
CA ARG A 338 -23.52 7.59 -16.33
C ARG A 338 -23.34 8.94 -15.67
N ARG A 339 -22.50 9.77 -16.27
CA ARG A 339 -22.12 11.06 -15.71
C ARG A 339 -22.14 12.11 -16.81
N SER A 340 -22.67 13.27 -16.50
CA SER A 340 -22.61 14.43 -17.40
C SER A 340 -21.59 15.41 -16.85
N ARG A 341 -20.74 15.93 -17.74
CA ARG A 341 -19.76 16.97 -17.46
C ARG A 341 -20.00 18.14 -18.42
N ALA A 342 -19.38 19.27 -18.14
CA ALA A 342 -19.54 20.46 -18.97
C ALA A 342 -19.08 20.25 -20.43
N ASP A 343 -18.14 19.34 -20.67
CA ASP A 343 -17.46 19.12 -21.95
C ASP A 343 -17.64 17.70 -22.53
N ARG A 344 -18.29 16.78 -21.80
CA ARG A 344 -18.46 15.39 -22.21
C ARG A 344 -19.56 14.66 -21.44
N GLU A 345 -20.05 13.59 -22.05
CA GLU A 345 -20.82 12.54 -21.37
C GLU A 345 -19.90 11.34 -21.10
N GLU A 346 -20.02 10.76 -19.91
CA GLU A 346 -19.22 9.60 -19.50
C GLU A 346 -20.10 8.40 -19.13
N VAL A 347 -19.63 7.20 -19.45
CA VAL A 347 -20.17 5.94 -18.93
C VAL A 347 -19.06 5.15 -18.24
N VAL A 348 -19.28 4.79 -16.98
CA VAL A 348 -18.35 3.99 -16.18
C VAL A 348 -18.69 2.52 -16.36
N MET A 349 -17.73 1.76 -16.84
CA MET A 349 -17.81 0.33 -17.14
C MET A 349 -16.96 -0.44 -16.14
N ARG A 350 -17.56 -1.38 -15.43
CA ARG A 350 -16.88 -2.31 -14.54
C ARG A 350 -16.59 -3.63 -15.22
N SER A 351 -15.40 -4.16 -14.94
CA SER A 351 -14.99 -5.48 -15.39
C SER A 351 -15.94 -6.58 -14.93
N ALA A 352 -16.06 -7.66 -15.71
CA ALA A 352 -16.95 -8.78 -15.41
C ALA A 352 -16.62 -9.50 -14.09
N ASP A 353 -15.34 -9.50 -13.71
CA ASP A 353 -14.83 -10.05 -12.45
C ASP A 353 -14.87 -9.07 -11.27
N GLU A 354 -15.30 -7.82 -11.48
CA GLU A 354 -15.29 -6.74 -10.49
C GLU A 354 -13.91 -6.44 -9.87
N ARG A 355 -12.85 -7.00 -10.46
CA ARG A 355 -11.45 -6.74 -10.11
C ARG A 355 -10.84 -5.68 -11.00
N GLY A 356 -9.76 -5.09 -10.51
CA GLY A 356 -9.03 -4.05 -11.22
C GLY A 356 -9.72 -2.69 -11.13
N SER A 357 -9.44 -1.83 -12.09
CA SER A 357 -10.06 -0.51 -12.24
C SER A 357 -11.32 -0.58 -13.11
N ASP A 358 -12.11 0.49 -13.06
CA ASP A 358 -13.19 0.72 -14.01
C ASP A 358 -12.64 1.34 -15.33
N VAL A 359 -13.36 1.19 -16.44
CA VAL A 359 -13.09 1.91 -17.70
C VAL A 359 -14.13 3.02 -17.85
N VAL A 360 -13.72 4.23 -18.21
CA VAL A 360 -14.62 5.37 -18.44
C VAL A 360 -14.67 5.67 -19.94
N LEU A 361 -15.82 5.44 -20.57
CA LEU A 361 -16.05 5.80 -21.96
C LEU A 361 -16.49 7.26 -22.01
N MET A 362 -15.81 8.10 -22.79
CA MET A 362 -16.02 9.55 -22.81
C MET A 362 -16.42 10.02 -24.22
N ALA A 363 -17.64 10.54 -24.38
CA ALA A 363 -18.04 11.22 -25.60
C ALA A 363 -18.01 12.73 -25.37
N PHE A 364 -17.04 13.41 -25.99
CA PHE A 364 -16.86 14.85 -25.83
C PHE A 364 -17.94 15.64 -26.59
N THR A 365 -18.53 16.62 -25.90
CA THR A 365 -19.65 17.45 -26.37
C THR A 365 -19.26 18.91 -26.59
N ASP A 366 -18.00 19.27 -26.33
CA ASP A 366 -17.46 20.63 -26.43
C ASP A 366 -17.20 21.13 -27.87
N GLY A 367 -17.43 20.29 -28.88
CA GLY A 367 -17.19 20.62 -30.29
C GLY A 367 -15.71 20.64 -30.70
N VAL A 368 -14.79 20.26 -29.82
CA VAL A 368 -13.36 20.16 -30.16
C VAL A 368 -13.10 18.83 -30.88
N SER A 369 -12.56 18.92 -32.09
CA SER A 369 -12.19 17.74 -32.87
C SER A 369 -11.04 16.99 -32.19
N ARG A 370 -11.22 15.68 -31.98
CA ARG A 370 -10.23 14.78 -31.40
C ARG A 370 -10.00 13.59 -32.32
N ASN A 371 -8.83 12.99 -32.24
CA ASN A 371 -8.50 11.79 -33.00
C ASN A 371 -8.67 10.55 -32.12
N TYR A 372 -9.86 9.96 -32.16
CA TYR A 372 -10.17 8.75 -31.39
C TYR A 372 -9.43 7.51 -31.92
N GLN A 373 -9.07 7.50 -33.21
CA GLN A 373 -8.49 6.33 -33.89
C GLN A 373 -6.98 6.12 -33.69
N GLN A 374 -6.28 7.08 -33.08
CA GLN A 374 -4.82 7.05 -32.95
C GLN A 374 -4.34 7.27 -31.51
N ASN A 375 -5.13 6.86 -30.52
CA ASN A 375 -4.70 6.84 -29.13
C ASN A 375 -3.42 5.97 -28.98
N PRO A 376 -2.29 6.53 -28.50
CA PRO A 376 -1.03 5.79 -28.37
C PRO A 376 -0.98 4.84 -27.15
N GLY A 377 -2.10 4.67 -26.45
CA GLY A 377 -2.27 3.78 -25.29
C GLY A 377 -2.81 2.38 -25.58
N LYS A 378 -3.05 1.61 -24.50
CA LYS A 378 -3.65 0.27 -24.55
C LYS A 378 -4.53 -0.03 -23.34
N LEU A 379 -5.53 -0.89 -23.52
CA LEU A 379 -6.33 -1.47 -22.45
C LEU A 379 -5.91 -2.92 -22.27
N VAL A 380 -5.51 -3.33 -21.07
CA VAL A 380 -5.06 -4.70 -20.80
C VAL A 380 -6.10 -5.42 -19.94
N PHE A 381 -6.62 -6.54 -20.45
CA PHE A 381 -7.57 -7.40 -19.74
C PHE A 381 -6.95 -8.76 -19.44
N TYR A 382 -7.03 -9.19 -18.19
CA TYR A 382 -6.76 -10.59 -17.85
C TYR A 382 -8.04 -11.39 -17.99
N VAL A 383 -7.96 -12.52 -18.68
CA VAL A 383 -9.14 -13.28 -19.10
C VAL A 383 -8.95 -14.77 -18.84
N LYS A 384 -10.06 -15.44 -18.51
CA LYS A 384 -10.08 -16.89 -18.28
C LYS A 384 -9.86 -17.71 -19.55
N ASP A 385 -10.52 -17.30 -20.64
CA ASP A 385 -10.48 -17.98 -21.94
C ASP A 385 -10.14 -16.96 -23.04
N PRO A 386 -8.85 -16.81 -23.39
CA PRO A 386 -8.42 -15.88 -24.43
C PRO A 386 -9.04 -16.13 -25.80
N ASP A 387 -9.26 -17.41 -26.17
CA ASP A 387 -9.81 -17.77 -27.47
C ASP A 387 -11.28 -17.33 -27.59
N GLN A 388 -12.08 -17.61 -26.56
CA GLN A 388 -13.47 -17.14 -26.51
C GLN A 388 -13.54 -15.61 -26.47
N TYR A 389 -12.68 -14.97 -25.67
CA TYR A 389 -12.64 -13.51 -25.57
C TYR A 389 -12.33 -12.84 -26.93
N ALA A 390 -11.43 -13.43 -27.72
CA ALA A 390 -11.13 -12.96 -29.08
C ALA A 390 -12.35 -13.10 -30.02
N LEU A 391 -13.11 -14.19 -29.90
CA LEU A 391 -14.36 -14.37 -30.66
C LEU A 391 -15.43 -13.36 -30.26
N ASP A 392 -15.57 -13.07 -28.98
CA ASP A 392 -16.54 -12.11 -28.45
C ASP A 392 -16.24 -10.68 -28.94
N ILE A 393 -14.97 -10.28 -28.98
CA ILE A 393 -14.53 -9.01 -29.59
C ILE A 393 -14.99 -8.91 -31.05
N ILE A 394 -14.80 -9.97 -31.85
CA ILE A 394 -15.20 -9.98 -33.26
C ILE A 394 -16.73 -9.92 -33.38
N ALA A 395 -17.45 -10.70 -32.57
CA ALA A 395 -18.91 -10.73 -32.59
C ALA A 395 -19.54 -9.37 -32.21
N ALA A 396 -18.87 -8.60 -31.35
CA ALA A 396 -19.27 -7.25 -30.96
C ALA A 396 -18.91 -6.16 -31.99
N GLY A 397 -18.23 -6.52 -33.10
CA GLY A 397 -17.85 -5.60 -34.18
C GLY A 397 -16.42 -5.05 -34.09
N GLY A 398 -15.64 -5.48 -33.10
CA GLY A 398 -14.21 -5.17 -33.01
C GLY A 398 -13.37 -6.02 -33.96
N ARG A 399 -12.04 -5.87 -33.86
CA ARG A 399 -11.08 -6.62 -34.69
C ARG A 399 -9.99 -7.25 -33.86
N VAL A 400 -9.75 -8.54 -34.03
CA VAL A 400 -8.55 -9.21 -33.52
C VAL A 400 -7.39 -8.99 -34.50
N THR A 401 -6.34 -8.33 -34.03
CA THR A 401 -5.11 -8.04 -34.81
C THR A 401 -4.04 -9.11 -34.65
N VAL A 402 -3.98 -9.74 -33.48
CA VAL A 402 -3.11 -10.88 -33.20
C VAL A 402 -3.97 -11.91 -32.44
N PRO A 403 -4.18 -13.11 -33.00
CA PRO A 403 -4.94 -14.13 -32.31
C PRO A 403 -4.22 -14.58 -31.03
N PRO A 404 -4.96 -15.07 -30.01
CA PRO A 404 -4.36 -15.60 -28.80
C PRO A 404 -3.30 -16.66 -29.11
N ALA A 405 -2.09 -16.46 -28.59
CA ALA A 405 -0.97 -17.38 -28.74
C ALA A 405 -0.15 -17.45 -27.46
N PHE A 406 0.34 -18.65 -27.14
CA PHE A 406 1.20 -18.85 -25.97
C PHE A 406 2.55 -18.16 -26.15
N GLN A 407 2.88 -17.25 -25.24
CA GLN A 407 4.14 -16.53 -25.17
C GLN A 407 5.08 -17.24 -24.21
N ALA A 408 5.95 -18.10 -24.72
CA ALA A 408 6.84 -18.92 -23.90
C ALA A 408 7.73 -18.10 -22.94
N GLY A 409 8.14 -16.89 -23.35
CA GLY A 409 8.94 -15.99 -22.51
C GLY A 409 8.18 -15.38 -21.33
N LEU A 410 6.84 -15.36 -21.39
CA LEU A 410 5.97 -14.81 -20.33
C LEU A 410 5.17 -15.90 -19.60
N GLY A 411 5.16 -17.14 -20.11
CA GLY A 411 4.40 -18.24 -19.54
C GLY A 411 2.88 -18.08 -19.65
N VAL A 412 2.39 -17.19 -20.51
CA VAL A 412 0.95 -16.85 -20.64
C VAL A 412 0.52 -16.80 -22.10
N THR A 413 -0.77 -17.00 -22.36
CA THR A 413 -1.38 -16.78 -23.68
C THR A 413 -1.75 -15.32 -23.84
N VAL A 414 -1.33 -14.68 -24.93
CA VAL A 414 -1.59 -13.25 -25.18
C VAL A 414 -2.20 -13.09 -26.57
N GLY A 415 -3.19 -12.21 -26.70
CA GLY A 415 -3.72 -11.74 -27.97
C GLY A 415 -3.96 -10.24 -27.97
N PHE A 416 -4.17 -9.68 -29.17
CA PHE A 416 -4.38 -8.25 -29.35
C PHE A 416 -5.59 -7.99 -30.25
N GLY A 417 -6.50 -7.13 -29.78
CA GLY A 417 -7.67 -6.66 -30.48
C GLY A 417 -7.76 -5.14 -30.58
N ARG A 418 -8.85 -4.67 -31.18
CA ARG A 418 -9.22 -3.27 -31.34
C ARG A 418 -10.72 -3.13 -31.12
N ASP A 419 -11.11 -2.08 -30.40
CA ASP A 419 -12.53 -1.67 -30.30
C ASP A 419 -12.98 -0.89 -31.55
N LEU A 420 -14.19 -0.34 -31.49
CA LEU A 420 -14.82 0.40 -32.60
C LEU A 420 -14.04 1.69 -32.94
N ASP A 421 -13.39 2.30 -31.96
CA ASP A 421 -12.59 3.52 -32.08
C ASP A 421 -11.09 3.20 -32.29
N ASN A 422 -10.74 1.94 -32.59
CA ASN A 422 -9.37 1.48 -32.83
C ASN A 422 -8.42 1.63 -31.62
N ASN A 423 -8.93 1.71 -30.40
CA ASN A 423 -8.11 1.58 -29.18
C ASN A 423 -7.51 0.17 -29.10
N LEU A 424 -6.25 0.04 -28.69
CA LEU A 424 -5.59 -1.25 -28.55
C LEU A 424 -6.12 -1.99 -27.32
N ILE A 425 -6.57 -3.23 -27.51
CA ILE A 425 -6.95 -4.14 -26.42
C ILE A 425 -5.93 -5.28 -26.39
N GLU A 426 -5.20 -5.41 -25.30
CA GLU A 426 -4.39 -6.58 -24.98
C GLU A 426 -5.20 -7.49 -24.07
N PHE A 427 -5.26 -8.79 -24.37
CA PHE A 427 -5.90 -9.75 -23.49
C PHE A 427 -4.97 -10.91 -23.16
N VAL A 428 -4.83 -11.19 -21.86
CA VAL A 428 -3.83 -12.10 -21.29
C VAL A 428 -4.54 -13.23 -20.54
N GLY A 429 -4.27 -14.48 -20.92
CA GLY A 429 -4.78 -15.66 -20.24
C GLY A 429 -4.27 -15.74 -18.81
N SER A 430 -5.19 -15.86 -17.85
CA SER A 430 -4.90 -15.92 -16.43
C SER A 430 -5.67 -17.05 -15.77
N ALA A 431 -4.97 -17.99 -15.12
CA ALA A 431 -5.59 -19.10 -14.39
C ALA A 431 -6.45 -18.61 -13.21
N ASP A 432 -6.11 -17.45 -12.63
CA ASP A 432 -6.84 -16.83 -11.52
C ASP A 432 -8.02 -15.95 -12.00
N ALA A 433 -8.30 -15.93 -13.31
CA ALA A 433 -9.44 -15.20 -13.87
C ALA A 433 -10.73 -16.02 -13.73
N LEU A 434 -11.78 -15.43 -13.16
CA LEU A 434 -13.11 -16.06 -13.13
C LEU A 434 -13.84 -15.77 -14.45
N GLN A 435 -13.65 -14.58 -14.99
CA GLN A 435 -14.09 -14.03 -16.28
C GLN A 435 -12.99 -13.06 -16.80
N SER A 436 -13.34 -11.81 -17.17
CA SER A 436 -12.39 -10.76 -17.56
C SER A 436 -12.24 -9.70 -16.47
N TYR A 437 -11.02 -9.22 -16.24
CA TYR A 437 -10.77 -8.01 -15.48
C TYR A 437 -9.75 -7.07 -16.12
N PHE A 438 -10.02 -5.78 -15.99
CA PHE A 438 -9.16 -4.71 -16.47
C PHE A 438 -7.93 -4.63 -15.56
N GLY A 439 -6.79 -5.07 -16.06
CA GLY A 439 -5.56 -5.26 -15.28
C GLY A 439 -4.56 -4.13 -15.40
N ALA A 440 -4.54 -3.44 -16.54
CA ALA A 440 -3.64 -2.32 -16.75
C ALA A 440 -4.18 -1.34 -17.80
N PHE A 441 -3.81 -0.07 -17.67
CA PHE A 441 -4.06 0.96 -18.66
C PHE A 441 -2.74 1.57 -19.13
N GLY A 442 -2.52 1.59 -20.43
CA GLY A 442 -1.36 2.19 -21.04
C GLY A 442 -1.64 3.57 -21.61
N ILE A 443 -0.75 4.51 -21.36
CA ILE A 443 -0.70 5.83 -22.01
C ILE A 443 0.61 5.99 -22.77
N GLY A 444 0.54 6.69 -23.89
CA GLY A 444 1.74 7.09 -24.62
C GLY A 444 2.36 8.32 -23.98
N VAL A 445 3.67 8.32 -23.75
CA VAL A 445 4.41 9.44 -23.18
C VAL A 445 5.57 9.86 -24.08
N SER A 446 5.86 11.16 -24.14
CA SER A 446 6.92 11.71 -25.00
C SER A 446 8.32 11.46 -24.43
N ASP A 447 8.47 11.50 -23.11
CA ASP A 447 9.69 11.17 -22.37
C ASP A 447 9.38 10.07 -21.33
N LEU A 448 9.87 8.87 -21.60
CA LEU A 448 9.57 7.70 -20.78
C LEU A 448 10.19 7.77 -19.38
N GLN A 449 11.39 8.35 -19.26
CA GLN A 449 12.09 8.44 -17.99
C GLN A 449 11.46 9.53 -17.12
N ALA A 450 11.21 10.71 -17.69
CA ALA A 450 10.58 11.80 -16.96
C ALA A 450 9.17 11.42 -16.48
N ALA A 451 8.37 10.75 -17.32
CA ALA A 451 7.07 10.25 -16.90
C ALA A 451 7.20 9.20 -15.78
N ARG A 452 8.18 8.28 -15.86
CA ARG A 452 8.44 7.31 -14.79
C ARG A 452 8.78 8.02 -13.50
N ASP A 453 9.66 9.00 -13.53
CA ASP A 453 10.09 9.74 -12.33
C ASP A 453 8.90 10.49 -11.71
N PHE A 454 8.05 11.14 -12.52
CA PHE A 454 6.82 11.78 -12.04
C PHE A 454 5.87 10.79 -11.35
N TYR A 455 5.50 9.68 -12.00
CA TYR A 455 4.54 8.76 -11.40
C TYR A 455 5.13 7.95 -10.23
N VAL A 456 6.43 7.65 -10.24
CA VAL A 456 7.08 6.83 -9.22
C VAL A 456 7.60 7.65 -8.04
N GLU A 457 8.44 8.64 -8.32
CA GLU A 457 9.12 9.43 -7.27
C GLU A 457 8.17 10.49 -6.70
N ASP A 458 7.41 11.19 -7.54
CA ASP A 458 6.54 12.29 -7.07
C ASP A 458 5.17 11.79 -6.60
N LEU A 459 4.58 10.80 -7.28
CA LEU A 459 3.23 10.29 -6.95
C LEU A 459 3.23 8.95 -6.20
N GLY A 460 4.39 8.35 -5.97
CA GLY A 460 4.54 7.16 -5.11
C GLY A 460 4.00 5.86 -5.70
N PHE A 461 3.86 5.73 -7.02
CA PHE A 461 3.64 4.43 -7.65
C PHE A 461 4.91 3.58 -7.57
N ARG A 462 4.76 2.25 -7.55
CA ARG A 462 5.91 1.35 -7.62
C ARG A 462 6.17 0.92 -9.06
N GLU A 463 7.42 1.03 -9.49
CA GLU A 463 7.89 0.37 -10.72
C GLU A 463 7.91 -1.15 -10.52
N LEU A 464 7.11 -1.87 -11.30
CA LEU A 464 7.12 -3.34 -11.30
C LEU A 464 8.14 -3.89 -12.28
N VAL A 465 8.18 -3.32 -13.49
CA VAL A 465 9.07 -3.81 -14.54
C VAL A 465 9.29 -2.74 -15.62
N TYR A 466 10.49 -2.75 -16.18
CA TYR A 466 10.82 -2.10 -17.44
C TYR A 466 10.93 -3.15 -18.55
N LEU A 467 10.20 -2.95 -19.65
CA LEU A 467 10.16 -3.87 -20.79
C LEU A 467 10.53 -3.13 -22.09
N PRO A 468 11.73 -3.36 -22.65
CA PRO A 468 12.03 -2.92 -24.00
C PRO A 468 11.42 -3.92 -25.00
N ILE A 469 10.45 -3.49 -25.80
CA ILE A 469 9.87 -4.29 -26.87
C ILE A 469 10.56 -3.92 -28.20
N PRO A 470 11.46 -4.78 -28.72
CA PRO A 470 12.29 -4.43 -29.86
C PRO A 470 11.44 -3.98 -31.06
N PHE A 471 11.85 -2.84 -31.65
CA PHE A 471 11.22 -2.25 -32.83
C PHE A 471 9.75 -1.84 -32.67
N GLN A 472 9.23 -1.71 -31.44
CA GLN A 472 7.86 -1.25 -31.18
C GLN A 472 7.84 -0.06 -30.22
N TYR A 473 8.07 -0.32 -28.94
CA TYR A 473 8.03 0.65 -27.85
C TYR A 473 8.83 0.13 -26.65
N ASN A 474 9.22 1.03 -25.76
CA ASN A 474 9.65 0.68 -24.41
C ASN A 474 8.51 1.01 -23.46
N GLU A 475 8.34 0.21 -22.40
CA GLU A 475 7.33 0.49 -21.38
C GLU A 475 7.82 0.29 -19.95
N TYR A 476 7.28 1.11 -19.05
CA TYR A 476 7.28 0.87 -17.61
C TYR A 476 5.89 0.42 -17.19
N ILE A 477 5.81 -0.61 -16.35
CA ILE A 477 4.57 -1.01 -15.69
C ILE A 477 4.66 -0.57 -14.23
N LEU A 478 3.74 0.29 -13.83
CA LEU A 478 3.67 0.91 -12.52
C LEU A 478 2.43 0.43 -11.76
N GLN A 479 2.54 0.30 -10.45
CA GLN A 479 1.46 -0.22 -9.60
C GLN A 479 1.26 0.66 -8.37
N GLY A 480 0.02 1.10 -8.15
CA GLY A 480 -0.40 1.74 -6.91
C GLY A 480 -0.86 0.73 -5.85
N GLN A 481 -1.39 1.23 -4.73
CA GLN A 481 -1.90 0.42 -3.60
C GLN A 481 -3.32 -0.13 -3.85
N GLY A 482 -3.57 -0.59 -5.08
CA GLY A 482 -4.91 -0.93 -5.53
C GLY A 482 -5.04 -0.93 -7.05
N GLY A 483 -6.24 -1.22 -7.54
CA GLY A 483 -6.63 -1.05 -8.95
C GLY A 483 -5.79 -1.81 -9.97
N SER A 484 -5.87 -1.32 -11.21
CA SER A 484 -5.06 -1.71 -12.36
C SER A 484 -3.68 -1.05 -12.32
N ALA A 485 -2.72 -1.64 -13.02
CA ALA A 485 -1.43 -1.02 -13.27
C ALA A 485 -1.55 0.14 -14.26
N LEU A 486 -0.65 1.12 -14.14
CA LEU A 486 -0.42 2.16 -15.14
C LEU A 486 0.77 1.73 -16.01
N VAL A 487 0.62 1.78 -17.33
CA VAL A 487 1.70 1.46 -18.27
C VAL A 487 2.11 2.74 -18.99
N LEU A 488 3.37 3.14 -18.85
CA LEU A 488 3.92 4.27 -19.59
C LEU A 488 4.60 3.72 -20.84
N MET A 489 4.24 4.23 -22.02
CA MET A 489 4.73 3.70 -23.30
C MET A 489 5.38 4.79 -24.14
N ASN A 490 6.61 4.55 -24.59
CA ASN A 490 7.27 5.39 -25.59
C ASN A 490 7.60 4.58 -26.84
N TRP A 491 7.12 5.02 -28.00
CA TRP A 491 7.19 4.24 -29.24
C TRP A 491 8.51 4.48 -29.96
N THR A 492 9.26 3.41 -30.24
CA THR A 492 10.65 3.47 -30.73
C THR A 492 10.80 3.12 -32.22
N HIS A 493 9.71 2.79 -32.90
CA HIS A 493 9.69 2.34 -34.31
C HIS A 493 9.81 3.47 -35.35
N GLY A 494 10.11 4.70 -34.92
CA GLY A 494 10.39 5.84 -35.80
C GLY A 494 9.16 6.48 -36.46
N ALA A 495 7.94 6.00 -36.21
CA ALA A 495 6.73 6.70 -36.63
C ALA A 495 6.40 7.83 -35.66
N THR A 496 6.06 9.00 -36.18
CA THR A 496 5.57 10.12 -35.38
C THR A 496 4.28 9.73 -34.65
N ARG A 497 4.21 9.99 -33.35
CA ARG A 497 3.02 9.81 -32.52
C ARG A 497 2.62 11.14 -31.90
N ASN A 498 1.32 11.31 -31.71
CA ASN A 498 0.79 12.40 -30.91
C ASN A 498 0.75 11.94 -29.44
N TYR A 499 1.65 12.45 -28.61
CA TYR A 499 1.64 12.20 -27.18
C TYR A 499 0.82 13.23 -26.40
N THR A 500 0.54 14.38 -27.03
CA THR A 500 -0.15 15.50 -26.40
C THR A 500 -1.66 15.48 -26.62
N ASP A 501 -2.42 15.86 -25.59
CA ASP A 501 -3.88 16.07 -25.64
C ASP A 501 -4.66 14.86 -26.20
N ASN A 502 -4.17 13.65 -25.91
CA ASN A 502 -4.91 12.43 -26.21
C ASN A 502 -6.21 12.42 -25.37
N PRO A 503 -7.31 11.87 -25.90
CA PRO A 503 -8.58 11.82 -25.19
C PRO A 503 -8.56 10.72 -24.12
N VAL A 504 -7.59 10.77 -23.22
CA VAL A 504 -7.38 9.82 -22.14
C VAL A 504 -7.44 10.53 -20.78
N LYS A 505 -7.89 9.80 -19.77
CA LYS A 505 -8.00 10.28 -18.40
C LYS A 505 -7.52 9.19 -17.44
N LEU A 506 -6.84 9.56 -16.37
CA LEU A 506 -6.52 8.69 -15.23
C LEU A 506 -7.38 9.13 -14.05
N GLU A 507 -8.20 8.25 -13.48
CA GLU A 507 -8.82 8.51 -12.18
C GLU A 507 -7.89 7.94 -11.09
N VAL A 508 -7.09 8.80 -10.46
CA VAL A 508 -6.16 8.42 -9.38
C VAL A 508 -6.86 8.60 -8.04
N ARG A 509 -7.04 7.50 -7.31
CA ARG A 509 -7.62 7.49 -5.96
C ARG A 509 -6.52 7.49 -4.93
N SER A 510 -6.52 8.45 -4.01
CA SER A 510 -5.49 8.61 -2.98
C SER A 510 -6.06 8.75 -1.57
N MET A 511 -5.26 8.39 -0.57
CA MET A 511 -5.56 8.73 0.83
C MET A 511 -5.61 10.24 1.07
N SER A 512 -4.85 11.03 0.31
CA SER A 512 -4.81 12.50 0.40
C SER A 512 -4.87 13.09 -1.00
N PRO A 513 -6.08 13.37 -1.53
CA PRO A 513 -6.25 14.04 -2.81
C PRO A 513 -5.46 15.35 -2.87
N GLU A 514 -5.54 16.16 -1.82
CA GLU A 514 -4.86 17.44 -1.68
C GLU A 514 -3.34 17.25 -1.67
N GLY A 515 -2.84 16.23 -0.97
CA GLY A 515 -1.41 15.87 -0.99
C GLY A 515 -0.92 15.44 -2.38
N ILE A 516 -1.72 14.69 -3.13
CA ILE A 516 -1.41 14.37 -4.54
C ILE A 516 -1.38 15.63 -5.40
N ALA A 517 -2.36 16.52 -5.26
CA ALA A 517 -2.37 17.78 -6.03
C ALA A 517 -1.15 18.64 -5.70
N GLN A 518 -0.73 18.69 -4.44
CA GLN A 518 0.49 19.39 -4.04
C GLN A 518 1.73 18.74 -4.67
N ALA A 519 1.88 17.41 -4.59
CA ALA A 519 2.99 16.69 -5.22
C ALA A 519 3.09 16.93 -6.73
N ILE A 520 1.94 16.97 -7.42
CA ILE A 520 1.88 17.33 -8.86
C ILE A 520 2.40 18.76 -9.08
N SER A 521 1.96 19.73 -8.25
CA SER A 521 2.42 21.11 -8.36
C SER A 521 3.93 21.24 -8.08
N ASP A 522 4.45 20.49 -7.11
CA ASP A 522 5.85 20.52 -6.71
C ASP A 522 6.76 19.89 -7.78
N ALA A 523 6.26 18.88 -8.49
CA ALA A 523 6.89 18.31 -9.69
C ALA A 523 6.90 19.26 -10.90
N GLY A 524 6.25 20.44 -10.79
CA GLY A 524 6.15 21.43 -11.86
C GLY A 524 5.02 21.15 -12.86
N GLU A 525 4.17 20.17 -12.58
CA GLU A 525 3.03 19.80 -13.40
C GLU A 525 1.79 20.65 -13.09
N ARG A 526 0.80 20.60 -13.98
CA ARG A 526 -0.32 21.56 -13.94
C ARG A 526 -1.49 21.00 -13.14
N VAL A 527 -1.77 21.57 -11.98
CA VAL A 527 -3.07 21.43 -11.30
C VAL A 527 -4.07 22.42 -11.91
N THR A 528 -5.15 21.90 -12.50
CA THR A 528 -6.20 22.72 -13.12
C THR A 528 -7.30 23.09 -12.13
N GLU A 529 -7.55 22.22 -11.15
CA GLU A 529 -8.54 22.41 -10.09
C GLU A 529 -8.05 21.70 -8.83
N MET A 530 -7.95 22.43 -7.71
CA MET A 530 -7.57 21.85 -6.43
C MET A 530 -8.67 20.91 -5.94
N PRO A 531 -8.31 19.77 -5.32
CA PRO A 531 -9.28 18.86 -4.73
C PRO A 531 -10.19 19.58 -3.73
N ALA A 532 -11.51 19.45 -3.95
CA ALA A 532 -12.53 20.00 -3.08
C ALA A 532 -13.80 19.12 -3.16
N ALA A 533 -14.75 19.35 -2.25
CA ALA A 533 -16.05 18.68 -2.32
C ALA A 533 -16.75 19.03 -3.64
N ALA A 534 -17.02 18.02 -4.45
CA ALA A 534 -17.64 18.17 -5.75
C ALA A 534 -19.10 18.62 -5.62
N THR A 535 -19.49 19.52 -6.51
CA THR A 535 -20.87 20.01 -6.65
C THR A 535 -21.65 19.28 -7.74
N ASP A 536 -20.98 18.39 -8.49
CA ASP A 536 -21.61 17.58 -9.52
C ASP A 536 -22.61 16.62 -8.87
N SER A 537 -23.83 16.56 -9.40
CA SER A 537 -24.92 15.78 -8.77
C SER A 537 -24.66 14.27 -8.66
N ASP A 538 -23.80 13.72 -9.52
CA ASP A 538 -23.42 12.30 -9.50
C ASP A 538 -22.29 11.98 -8.50
N ARG A 539 -21.67 13.02 -7.92
CA ARG A 539 -20.54 12.92 -6.99
C ARG A 539 -20.62 13.94 -5.84
N GLU A 540 -21.83 14.38 -5.50
CA GLU A 540 -22.03 15.41 -4.50
C GLU A 540 -21.36 15.01 -3.17
N GLY A 541 -20.44 15.85 -2.71
CA GLY A 541 -19.69 15.62 -1.47
C GLY A 541 -18.45 14.71 -1.61
N GLU A 542 -18.17 14.12 -2.78
CA GLU A 542 -16.88 13.47 -3.03
C GLU A 542 -15.77 14.52 -3.18
N THR A 543 -14.56 14.27 -2.65
CA THR A 543 -13.40 15.12 -2.95
C THR A 543 -12.89 14.82 -4.36
N VAL A 544 -12.95 15.81 -5.25
CA VAL A 544 -12.51 15.74 -6.64
C VAL A 544 -11.60 16.92 -6.96
N GLY A 545 -10.48 16.64 -7.63
CA GLY A 545 -9.60 17.65 -8.22
C GLY A 545 -9.11 17.21 -9.61
N TYR A 546 -8.47 18.11 -10.33
CA TYR A 546 -8.00 17.86 -11.69
C TYR A 546 -6.60 18.42 -11.93
N ALA A 547 -5.79 17.65 -12.64
CA ALA A 547 -4.45 18.00 -13.03
C ALA A 547 -4.09 17.45 -14.42
N LYS A 548 -2.92 17.81 -14.92
CA LYS A 548 -2.32 17.26 -16.13
C LYS A 548 -0.84 16.97 -15.91
N ASP A 549 -0.37 15.88 -16.49
CA ASP A 549 1.08 15.59 -16.62
C ASP A 549 1.71 16.37 -17.80
N ALA A 550 3.02 16.20 -18.02
CA ALA A 550 3.78 16.88 -19.07
C ALA A 550 3.24 16.63 -20.48
N ASP A 551 2.65 15.45 -20.72
CA ASP A 551 2.03 15.07 -22.00
C ASP A 551 0.56 15.53 -22.09
N GLY A 552 0.04 16.18 -21.05
CA GLY A 552 -1.32 16.74 -21.03
C GLY A 552 -2.40 15.71 -20.74
N THR A 553 -2.05 14.49 -20.29
CA THR A 553 -2.98 13.47 -19.83
C THR A 553 -3.78 14.01 -18.65
N LEU A 554 -5.11 13.94 -18.71
CA LEU A 554 -5.95 14.41 -17.62
C LEU A 554 -5.84 13.46 -16.43
N ILE A 555 -5.46 13.98 -15.26
CA ILE A 555 -5.47 13.26 -13.99
C ILE A 555 -6.64 13.80 -13.17
N GLU A 556 -7.65 12.96 -12.95
CA GLU A 556 -8.73 13.21 -12.02
C GLU A 556 -8.36 12.61 -10.67
N ILE A 557 -8.22 13.47 -9.67
CA ILE A 557 -7.71 13.15 -8.33
C ILE A 557 -8.91 12.95 -7.42
N LEU A 558 -9.01 11.77 -6.80
CA LEU A 558 -10.16 11.35 -6.02
C LEU A 558 -9.73 10.81 -4.66
N ARG A 559 -10.64 10.87 -3.69
CA ARG A 559 -10.45 10.17 -2.41
C ARG A 559 -10.54 8.65 -2.59
N ALA A 560 -9.61 7.93 -1.99
CA ALA A 560 -9.67 6.47 -1.89
C ALA A 560 -10.72 6.04 -0.85
N PRO A 561 -11.60 5.08 -1.17
CA PRO A 561 -12.66 4.60 -0.26
C PRO A 561 -12.12 3.52 0.70
N TRP A 562 -10.99 3.80 1.36
CA TRP A 562 -10.29 2.83 2.21
C TRP A 562 -10.81 2.75 3.64
N GLN A 563 -11.62 3.71 4.07
CA GLN A 563 -12.24 3.64 5.38
C GLN A 563 -13.36 2.58 5.37
N LYS A 564 -13.29 1.60 6.27
CA LYS A 564 -14.43 0.70 6.51
C LYS A 564 -15.58 1.51 7.12
N LYS A 565 -16.78 1.29 6.59
CA LYS A 565 -18.03 1.88 7.12
C LYS A 565 -18.47 1.19 8.40
#